data_AF-A0A2V8YJ53-F1
#
_entry.id   AF-A0A2V8YJ53-F1
#
_cell.length_a   1.000
_cell.length_b   1.000
_cell.length_c   1.000
_cell.angle_alpha   90.00
_cell.angle_beta   90.00
_cell.angle_gamma   90.00
#
_symmetry.space_group_name_H-M   'P 1'
#
loop_
_entity.id
_entity.type
_entity.pdbx_description
1 polymer ?
#
loop_
_entity_poly.entity_id
_entity_poly.type
_entity_poly.pdbx_seq_one_letter_code
_entity_poly.pdbx_strand_id
1 'polypeptide(L)'
;MAFERPLAERKPDAMYGAPRRIGTVAGFPLYDLDDGIVVLTKREQPLWIPVTQEEWVRSKLREGQQNPPPSYASAEIRERYRSNIAKLEQELAVLPPRERTAPAYCCFTAALGEKSPPSGRSNPTDLQARPVVRLNKDLFDPHLDPSAVQIIIVSGWFKWTDAVNEQVKAYEHAHPGGPAADLALFAAIRKELDWKALSELLQ
;
A
#
# COMPACT_ATOMS: atom_id res chain seq x y z
N MET A 1 2.31 -13.93 6.85
CA MET A 1 2.34 -12.61 6.19
C MET A 1 1.28 -12.64 5.10
N ALA A 2 0.30 -11.74 5.15
CA ALA A 2 -0.65 -11.61 4.06
C ALA A 2 0.03 -10.79 2.96
N PHE A 3 0.29 -11.43 1.82
CA PHE A 3 0.82 -10.77 0.63
C PHE A 3 -0.19 -9.70 0.18
N GLU A 4 0.23 -8.45 0.07
CA GLU A 4 -0.65 -7.41 -0.46
C GLU A 4 -0.95 -7.72 -1.93
N ARG A 5 -2.22 -7.69 -2.33
CA ARG A 5 -2.61 -8.01 -3.71
C ARG A 5 -2.03 -7.01 -4.72
N PRO A 6 -1.83 -7.42 -5.99
CA PRO A 6 -1.44 -6.54 -7.08
C PRO A 6 -2.36 -5.31 -7.15
N LEU A 7 -1.81 -4.14 -7.51
CA LEU A 7 -2.55 -2.87 -7.54
C LEU A 7 -3.81 -2.93 -8.44
N ALA A 8 -3.81 -3.74 -9.49
CA ALA A 8 -4.97 -3.96 -10.36
C ALA A 8 -6.14 -4.71 -9.67
N GLU A 9 -5.86 -5.46 -8.61
CA GLU A 9 -6.87 -6.20 -7.82
C GLU A 9 -7.29 -5.45 -6.55
N ARG A 10 -6.69 -4.28 -6.31
CA ARG A 10 -6.96 -3.45 -5.14
C ARG A 10 -8.30 -2.74 -5.34
N LYS A 11 -9.20 -2.88 -4.35
CA LYS A 11 -10.48 -2.18 -4.36
C LYS A 11 -10.23 -0.67 -4.18
N PRO A 12 -10.94 0.23 -4.90
CA PRO A 12 -10.73 1.67 -4.75
C PRO A 12 -10.91 2.21 -3.32
N ASP A 13 -11.72 1.54 -2.50
CA ASP A 13 -11.96 1.91 -1.10
C ASP A 13 -11.10 1.15 -0.09
N ALA A 14 -10.24 0.26 -0.56
CA ALA A 14 -9.30 -0.42 0.33
C ALA A 14 -8.17 0.53 0.73
N MET A 15 -7.67 0.31 1.94
CA MET A 15 -6.70 1.16 2.61
C MET A 15 -5.39 0.39 2.74
N TYR A 16 -4.28 1.08 2.49
CA TYR A 16 -2.95 0.51 2.34
C TYR A 16 -1.93 1.31 3.11
N GLY A 17 -0.77 0.71 3.38
CA GLY A 17 0.41 1.48 3.76
C GLY A 17 0.86 2.31 2.57
N ALA A 18 1.20 3.58 2.80
CA ALA A 18 1.76 4.42 1.76
C ALA A 18 3.01 3.73 1.20
N PRO A 19 3.05 3.47 -0.12
CA PRO A 19 4.24 2.90 -0.71
C PRO A 19 5.39 3.88 -0.58
N ARG A 20 6.60 3.34 -0.44
CA ARG A 20 7.78 4.19 -0.40
C ARG A 20 8.08 4.65 -1.82
N ARG A 21 8.12 5.95 -2.07
CA ARG A 21 8.66 6.46 -3.34
C ARG A 21 10.17 6.28 -3.30
N ILE A 22 10.70 5.59 -4.30
CA ILE A 22 12.15 5.30 -4.41
C ILE A 22 12.81 6.03 -5.57
N GLY A 23 12.03 6.65 -6.46
CA GLY A 23 12.60 7.50 -7.50
C GLY A 23 11.60 7.95 -8.55
N THR A 24 12.15 8.21 -9.74
CA THR A 24 11.43 8.54 -10.96
C THR A 24 12.10 7.88 -12.16
N VAL A 25 11.30 7.38 -13.11
CA VAL A 25 11.79 6.84 -14.38
C VAL A 25 11.00 7.50 -15.52
N ALA A 26 11.72 8.09 -16.48
CA ALA A 26 11.11 8.84 -17.59
C ALA A 26 10.08 9.91 -17.15
N GLY A 27 10.27 10.52 -15.98
CA GLY A 27 9.36 11.52 -15.40
C GLY A 27 8.21 10.94 -14.55
N PHE A 28 8.01 9.62 -14.55
CA PHE A 28 6.94 8.96 -13.79
C PHE A 28 7.41 8.53 -12.39
N PRO A 29 6.56 8.62 -11.36
CA PRO A 29 6.90 8.19 -10.01
C PRO A 29 7.03 6.66 -9.92
N LEU A 30 8.05 6.22 -9.20
CA LEU A 30 8.35 4.82 -8.96
C LEU A 30 8.21 4.51 -7.47
N TYR A 31 7.55 3.41 -7.15
CA TYR A 31 7.15 3.02 -5.81
C TYR A 31 7.65 1.62 -5.44
N ASP A 32 8.13 1.50 -4.20
CA ASP A 32 8.50 0.27 -3.53
C ASP A 32 7.23 -0.28 -2.88
N LEU A 33 6.68 -1.27 -3.58
CA LEU A 33 5.65 -2.21 -3.17
C LEU A 33 6.29 -3.60 -3.26
N ASP A 34 5.77 -4.62 -2.58
CA ASP A 34 6.40 -5.97 -2.50
C ASP A 34 6.78 -6.58 -3.88
N ASP A 35 6.18 -6.11 -4.98
CA ASP A 35 6.45 -6.51 -6.37
C ASP A 35 7.15 -5.45 -7.24
N GLY A 36 7.63 -4.33 -6.67
CA GLY A 36 8.27 -3.20 -7.35
C GLY A 36 7.42 -2.61 -8.48
N ILE A 37 6.71 -1.50 -8.22
CA ILE A 37 5.70 -0.99 -9.15
C ILE A 37 6.08 0.39 -9.71
N VAL A 38 6.13 0.50 -11.04
CA VAL A 38 6.11 1.79 -11.73
C VAL A 38 4.67 2.17 -12.04
N VAL A 39 4.27 3.37 -11.64
CA VAL A 39 2.98 3.93 -11.99
C VAL A 39 3.16 5.06 -12.98
N LEU A 40 2.63 4.88 -14.18
CA LEU A 40 2.62 5.89 -15.22
C LEU A 40 1.24 6.51 -15.28
N THR A 41 1.17 7.81 -15.07
CA THR A 41 -0.02 8.64 -15.29
C THR A 41 0.45 10.04 -15.65
N LYS A 42 -0.32 10.74 -16.50
CA LYS A 42 -0.10 12.16 -16.83
C LYS A 42 -0.92 13.11 -15.96
N ARG A 43 -1.79 12.56 -15.11
CA ARG A 43 -2.63 13.33 -14.21
C ARG A 43 -1.76 13.95 -13.10
N GLU A 44 -2.01 15.21 -12.78
CA GLU A 44 -1.30 15.93 -11.72
C GLU A 44 -1.80 15.55 -10.32
N GLN A 45 -2.99 14.94 -10.23
CA GLN A 45 -3.55 14.47 -8.98
C GLN A 45 -2.65 13.41 -8.34
N PRO A 46 -2.50 13.42 -7.00
CA PRO A 46 -1.73 12.39 -6.33
C PRO A 46 -2.42 11.03 -6.51
N LEU A 47 -1.62 9.99 -6.76
CA LEU A 47 -2.11 8.61 -6.85
C LEU A 47 -2.76 8.14 -5.53
N TRP A 48 -2.19 8.56 -4.41
CA TRP A 48 -2.59 8.16 -3.07
C TRP A 48 -3.04 9.37 -2.27
N ILE A 49 -4.20 9.25 -1.62
CA ILE A 49 -4.69 10.26 -0.68
C ILE A 49 -4.62 9.71 0.75
N PRO A 50 -4.25 10.55 1.74
CA PRO A 50 -4.18 10.12 3.14
C PRO A 50 -5.57 9.73 3.63
N VAL A 51 -5.61 8.66 4.43
CA VAL A 51 -6.79 8.24 5.16
C VAL A 51 -6.72 8.83 6.55
N THR A 52 -7.83 9.37 7.04
CA THR A 52 -7.90 9.89 8.40
C THR A 52 -7.93 8.75 9.42
N GLN A 53 -7.51 9.08 10.63
CA GLN A 53 -7.56 8.19 11.78
C GLN A 53 -8.97 7.63 12.06
N GLU A 54 -10.00 8.46 11.96
CA GLU A 54 -11.39 8.00 12.11
C GLU A 54 -11.81 7.05 10.99
N GLU A 55 -11.49 7.37 9.72
CA GLU A 55 -11.79 6.50 8.59
C GLU A 55 -11.13 5.12 8.72
N TRP A 56 -9.89 5.07 9.21
CA TRP A 56 -9.17 3.81 9.44
C TRP A 56 -9.83 2.94 10.51
N VAL A 57 -10.14 3.50 11.69
CA VAL A 57 -10.79 2.72 12.77
C VAL A 57 -12.17 2.23 12.30
N ARG A 58 -12.94 3.08 11.61
CA ARG A 58 -14.23 2.70 11.02
C ARG A 58 -14.09 1.60 9.98
N SER A 59 -13.03 1.58 9.18
CA SER A 59 -12.81 0.51 8.19
C SER A 59 -12.52 -0.83 8.87
N LYS A 60 -11.70 -0.84 9.93
CA LYS A 60 -11.43 -2.04 10.74
C LYS A 60 -12.67 -2.56 11.45
N LEU A 61 -13.50 -1.66 11.98
CA LEU A 61 -14.78 -2.02 12.57
C LEU A 61 -15.71 -2.65 11.53
N ARG A 62 -15.83 -2.05 10.34
CA ARG A 62 -16.63 -2.60 9.24
C ARG A 62 -16.13 -3.98 8.80
N GLU A 63 -14.82 -4.15 8.65
CA GLU A 63 -14.19 -5.42 8.32
C GLU A 63 -14.52 -6.50 9.38
N GLY A 64 -14.44 -6.13 10.64
CA GLY A 64 -14.83 -6.95 11.80
C GLY A 64 -16.34 -7.10 12.01
N GLN A 65 -17.21 -6.48 11.21
CA GLN A 65 -18.65 -6.72 11.24
C GLN A 65 -19.09 -7.56 10.04
N GLN A 66 -18.44 -7.38 8.90
CA GLN A 66 -18.76 -8.05 7.64
C GLN A 66 -18.17 -9.46 7.52
N ASN A 67 -17.12 -9.78 8.28
CA ASN A 67 -16.43 -11.07 8.20
C ASN A 67 -16.49 -11.83 9.53
N PRO A 68 -17.68 -12.16 10.06
CA PRO A 68 -17.79 -12.86 11.33
C PRO A 68 -17.08 -14.21 11.27
N PRO A 69 -16.59 -14.72 12.41
CA PRO A 69 -16.00 -16.06 12.45
C PRO A 69 -17.03 -17.08 11.94
N PRO A 70 -16.59 -18.13 11.23
CA PRO A 70 -17.50 -19.14 10.69
C PRO A 70 -18.30 -19.81 11.83
N SER A 71 -19.48 -20.34 11.51
CA SER A 71 -20.39 -20.92 12.52
C SER A 71 -19.77 -22.05 13.34
N TYR A 72 -18.82 -22.79 12.77
CA TYR A 72 -18.06 -23.85 13.42
C TYR A 72 -16.88 -23.38 14.27
N ALA A 73 -16.60 -22.06 14.34
CA ALA A 73 -15.56 -21.53 15.21
C ALA A 73 -15.84 -21.86 16.69
N SER A 74 -14.78 -22.05 17.48
CA SER A 74 -14.88 -22.27 18.91
C SER A 74 -15.54 -21.07 19.62
N ALA A 75 -16.11 -21.31 20.81
CA ALA A 75 -16.66 -20.24 21.63
C ALA A 75 -15.62 -19.16 21.95
N GLU A 76 -14.37 -19.56 22.19
CA GLU A 76 -13.24 -18.66 22.43
C GLU A 76 -12.96 -17.74 21.24
N ILE A 77 -12.93 -18.28 20.01
CA ILE A 77 -12.72 -17.47 18.81
C ILE A 77 -13.86 -16.46 18.64
N ARG A 78 -15.11 -16.89 18.84
CA ARG A 78 -16.27 -15.98 18.77
C ARG A 78 -16.24 -14.89 19.83
N GLU A 79 -15.79 -15.22 21.04
CA GLU A 79 -15.63 -14.24 22.12
C GLU A 79 -14.50 -13.25 21.83
N ARG A 80 -13.33 -13.74 21.39
CA ARG A 80 -12.21 -12.89 20.98
C ARG A 80 -12.63 -11.93 19.87
N TYR A 81 -13.41 -12.40 18.90
CA TYR A 81 -13.92 -11.57 17.81
C TYR A 81 -14.86 -10.48 18.33
N ARG A 82 -15.85 -10.82 19.16
CA ARG A 82 -16.76 -9.84 19.80
C ARG A 82 -15.98 -8.83 20.65
N SER A 83 -15.01 -9.29 21.42
CA SER A 83 -14.11 -8.43 22.21
C SER A 83 -13.34 -7.44 21.33
N ASN A 84 -12.83 -7.89 20.17
CA ASN A 84 -12.12 -7.00 19.25
C ASN A 84 -13.03 -5.94 18.64
N ILE A 85 -14.26 -6.27 18.26
CA ILE A 85 -15.26 -5.29 17.78
C ILE A 85 -15.51 -4.23 18.88
N ALA A 86 -15.83 -4.68 20.09
CA ALA A 86 -16.11 -3.76 21.21
C ALA A 86 -14.93 -2.84 21.52
N LYS A 87 -13.70 -3.36 21.41
CA LYS A 87 -12.47 -2.55 21.57
C LYS A 87 -12.32 -1.50 20.47
N LEU A 88 -12.65 -1.82 19.21
CA LEU A 88 -12.64 -0.84 18.10
C LEU A 88 -13.71 0.23 18.26
N GLU A 89 -14.91 -0.14 18.72
CA GLU A 89 -15.98 0.81 19.04
C GLU A 89 -15.56 1.78 20.15
N GLN A 90 -14.95 1.24 21.20
CA GLN A 90 -14.40 2.05 22.29
C GLN A 90 -13.30 2.98 21.81
N GLU A 91 -12.37 2.49 20.99
CA GLU A 91 -11.29 3.30 20.39
C GLU A 91 -11.88 4.48 19.60
N LEU A 92 -12.89 4.23 18.76
CA LEU A 92 -13.57 5.27 17.99
C LEU A 92 -14.30 6.28 18.88
N ALA A 93 -14.92 5.82 19.96
CA ALA A 93 -15.66 6.66 20.89
C ALA A 93 -14.74 7.65 21.63
N VAL A 94 -13.55 7.21 22.05
CA VAL A 94 -12.59 8.04 22.79
C VAL A 94 -11.65 8.86 21.90
N LEU A 95 -11.71 8.71 20.58
CA LEU A 95 -10.82 9.39 19.65
C LEU A 95 -11.06 10.92 19.67
N PRO A 96 -10.07 11.74 20.09
CA PRO A 96 -10.24 13.19 20.21
C PRO A 96 -10.55 13.86 18.86
N PRO A 97 -11.31 14.98 18.82
CA PRO A 97 -11.68 15.65 17.57
C PRO A 97 -10.49 16.01 16.67
N ARG A 98 -9.37 16.47 17.25
CA ARG A 98 -8.14 16.77 16.49
C ARG A 98 -7.52 15.54 15.84
N GLU A 99 -7.60 14.40 16.53
CA GLU A 99 -7.05 13.14 16.03
C GLU A 99 -7.94 12.54 14.93
N ARG A 100 -9.27 12.68 15.02
CA ARG A 100 -10.20 12.15 14.03
C ARG A 100 -9.88 12.57 12.60
N THR A 101 -9.44 13.81 12.40
CA THR A 101 -9.08 14.37 11.09
C THR A 101 -7.59 14.23 10.75
N ALA A 102 -6.76 13.79 11.70
CA ALA A 102 -5.33 13.61 11.45
C ALA A 102 -5.10 12.39 10.53
N PRO A 103 -4.02 12.37 9.73
CA PRO A 103 -3.66 11.20 8.95
C PRO A 103 -3.45 9.99 9.85
N ALA A 104 -3.95 8.83 9.43
CA ALA A 104 -3.70 7.57 10.08
C ALA A 104 -2.33 7.04 9.70
N TYR A 105 -1.69 6.36 10.64
CA TYR A 105 -0.47 5.60 10.42
C TYR A 105 -0.69 4.21 10.96
N CYS A 106 -0.09 3.20 10.34
CA CYS A 106 0.00 1.87 10.93
C CYS A 106 1.33 1.21 10.59
N CYS A 107 1.74 0.30 11.46
CA CYS A 107 2.88 -0.56 11.23
C CYS A 107 2.38 -1.89 10.64
N PHE A 108 2.85 -2.22 9.43
CA PHE A 108 2.48 -3.46 8.75
C PHE A 108 3.38 -4.64 9.13
N THR A 109 4.41 -4.40 9.95
CA THR A 109 5.24 -5.47 10.49
C THR A 109 4.65 -5.97 11.81
N ALA A 110 4.69 -7.29 12.03
CA ALA A 110 4.05 -7.96 13.15
C ALA A 110 4.60 -7.58 14.55
N ALA A 111 5.57 -6.67 14.63
CA ALA A 111 6.23 -6.23 15.85
C ALA A 111 5.51 -5.08 16.58
N LEU A 112 4.21 -4.91 16.33
CA LEU A 112 3.37 -4.09 17.18
C LEU A 112 3.17 -4.86 18.50
N GLY A 113 3.95 -4.51 19.52
CA GLY A 113 3.83 -5.10 20.86
C GLY A 113 2.42 -4.90 21.46
N GLU A 114 2.18 -5.46 22.65
CA GLU A 114 0.87 -5.45 23.34
C GLU A 114 0.25 -4.06 23.56
N LYS A 115 1.00 -2.97 23.34
CA LYS A 115 0.57 -1.59 23.55
C LYS A 115 -0.13 -0.96 22.34
N SER A 116 -0.19 -1.64 21.19
CA SER A 116 -0.84 -1.06 20.03
C SER A 116 -2.36 -1.02 20.19
N PRO A 117 -3.01 0.05 19.74
CA PRO A 117 -4.46 0.14 19.76
C PRO A 117 -5.09 -0.99 18.93
N PRO A 118 -6.34 -1.38 19.24
CA PRO A 118 -7.06 -2.46 18.55
C PRO A 118 -7.06 -2.34 17.03
N SER A 119 -7.12 -1.11 16.48
CA SER A 119 -7.09 -0.88 15.05
C SER A 119 -5.71 -1.06 14.39
N GLY A 120 -4.65 -1.32 15.17
CA GLY A 120 -3.27 -1.37 14.69
C GLY A 120 -2.68 -0.01 14.29
N ARG A 121 -3.33 1.09 14.70
CA ARG A 121 -2.79 2.45 14.53
C ARG A 121 -1.43 2.61 15.20
N SER A 122 -0.57 3.42 14.62
CA SER A 122 0.76 3.75 15.13
C SER A 122 0.99 5.26 15.18
N ASN A 123 2.05 5.69 15.84
CA ASN A 123 2.49 7.08 15.82
C ASN A 123 3.29 7.35 14.53
N PRO A 124 3.19 8.53 13.88
CA PRO A 124 4.07 8.92 12.79
C PRO A 124 5.57 8.85 13.13
N THR A 125 5.96 8.92 14.40
CA THR A 125 7.37 8.82 14.83
C THR A 125 7.86 7.39 14.99
N ASP A 126 6.99 6.38 14.90
CA ASP A 126 7.43 4.98 15.01
C ASP A 126 8.20 4.59 13.75
N LEU A 127 9.38 3.97 13.92
CA LEU A 127 10.33 3.69 12.82
C LEU A 127 9.74 2.89 11.66
N GLN A 128 8.71 2.07 11.92
CA GLN A 128 8.07 1.20 10.94
C GLN A 128 6.64 1.66 10.59
N ALA A 129 6.21 2.80 11.12
CA ALA A 129 4.91 3.37 10.78
C ALA A 129 4.92 3.90 9.35
N ARG A 130 3.90 3.52 8.58
CA ARG A 130 3.61 4.12 7.29
C ARG A 130 2.28 4.86 7.35
N PRO A 131 2.14 6.01 6.68
CA PRO A 131 0.83 6.63 6.52
C PRO A 131 -0.14 5.63 5.90
N VAL A 132 -1.39 5.63 6.34
CA VAL A 132 -2.44 4.87 5.67
C VAL A 132 -2.98 5.74 4.54
N VAL A 133 -3.07 5.15 3.36
CA VAL A 133 -3.56 5.80 2.15
C VAL A 133 -4.63 4.96 1.47
N ARG A 134 -5.39 5.60 0.60
CA ARG A 134 -6.28 4.95 -0.37
C ARG A 134 -6.03 5.49 -1.76
N LEU A 135 -6.43 4.74 -2.77
CA LEU A 135 -6.31 5.17 -4.16
C LEU A 135 -7.16 6.42 -4.38
N ASN A 136 -6.60 7.43 -5.05
CA ASN A 136 -7.33 8.64 -5.38
C ASN A 136 -8.32 8.35 -6.51
N LYS A 137 -9.63 8.40 -6.21
CA LYS A 137 -10.67 8.17 -7.21
C LYS A 137 -10.73 9.30 -8.24
N ASP A 138 -10.33 10.50 -7.87
CA ASP A 138 -10.32 11.68 -8.75
C ASP A 138 -9.21 11.60 -9.81
N LEU A 139 -8.33 10.59 -9.72
CA LEU A 139 -7.38 10.25 -10.77
C LEU A 139 -8.07 9.65 -12.00
N PHE A 140 -9.26 9.06 -11.81
CA PHE A 140 -10.02 8.38 -12.86
C PHE A 140 -11.21 9.25 -13.28
N ASP A 141 -11.22 9.60 -14.55
CA ASP A 141 -12.33 10.29 -15.21
C ASP A 141 -13.36 9.26 -15.69
N PRO A 142 -14.56 9.22 -15.08
CA PRO A 142 -15.60 8.27 -15.44
C PRO A 142 -16.32 8.64 -16.75
N HIS A 143 -16.02 9.80 -17.34
CA HIS A 143 -16.65 10.28 -18.57
C HIS A 143 -15.85 9.93 -19.83
N LEU A 144 -14.62 9.44 -19.67
CA LEU A 144 -13.85 8.93 -20.80
C LEU A 144 -14.37 7.57 -21.27
N ASP A 145 -14.07 7.24 -22.53
CA ASP A 145 -14.37 5.93 -23.08
C ASP A 145 -13.69 4.83 -22.24
N PRO A 146 -14.33 3.67 -21.99
CA PRO A 146 -13.72 2.58 -21.24
C PRO A 146 -12.38 2.08 -21.79
N SER A 147 -12.07 2.31 -23.06
CA SER A 147 -10.78 2.00 -23.68
C SER A 147 -9.68 3.05 -23.43
N ALA A 148 -10.03 4.23 -22.89
CA ALA A 148 -9.08 5.28 -22.59
C ALA A 148 -8.17 4.87 -21.42
N VAL A 149 -6.87 4.80 -21.68
CA VAL A 149 -5.88 4.41 -20.67
C VAL A 149 -5.56 5.61 -19.78
N GLN A 150 -5.98 5.55 -18.51
CA GLN A 150 -5.77 6.65 -17.54
C GLN A 150 -4.57 6.43 -16.62
N ILE A 151 -4.20 5.15 -16.44
CA ILE A 151 -3.08 4.72 -15.62
C ILE A 151 -2.48 3.45 -16.24
N ILE A 152 -1.16 3.37 -16.26
CA ILE A 152 -0.45 2.13 -16.56
C ILE A 152 0.33 1.75 -15.30
N ILE A 153 0.12 0.52 -14.86
CA ILE A 153 0.82 -0.05 -13.72
C ILE A 153 1.72 -1.15 -14.29
N VAL A 154 3.02 -0.94 -14.21
CA VAL A 154 4.00 -1.97 -14.55
C VAL A 154 4.44 -2.60 -13.24
N SER A 155 3.94 -3.81 -13.00
CA SER A 155 4.39 -4.72 -11.95
C SER A 155 5.08 -5.89 -12.60
N GLY A 156 6.21 -6.34 -12.06
CA GLY A 156 6.86 -7.53 -12.58
C GLY A 156 7.22 -8.49 -11.47
N TRP A 157 6.79 -9.74 -11.62
CA TRP A 157 7.33 -10.86 -10.87
C TRP A 157 8.63 -11.27 -11.57
N PHE A 158 9.75 -10.69 -11.16
CA PHE A 158 11.03 -11.11 -11.73
C PHE A 158 11.38 -12.47 -11.15
N LYS A 159 11.52 -13.48 -12.02
CA LYS A 159 12.34 -14.63 -11.66
C LYS A 159 13.74 -14.09 -11.45
N TRP A 160 14.22 -14.17 -10.22
CA TRP A 160 15.62 -13.95 -9.88
C TRP A 160 16.47 -14.92 -10.69
N THR A 161 16.97 -14.46 -11.83
CA THR A 161 17.95 -15.19 -12.62
C THR A 161 19.33 -14.92 -12.03
N ASP A 162 20.30 -15.79 -12.33
CA ASP A 162 21.68 -15.60 -11.87
C ASP A 162 22.25 -14.23 -12.31
N ALA A 163 21.87 -13.75 -13.49
CA ALA A 163 22.29 -12.43 -13.99
C ALA A 163 21.70 -11.27 -13.15
N VAL A 164 20.45 -11.37 -12.71
CA VAL A 164 19.83 -10.37 -11.82
C VAL A 164 20.46 -10.46 -10.42
N ASN A 165 20.68 -11.67 -9.90
CA ASN A 165 21.35 -11.89 -8.61
C ASN A 165 22.75 -11.27 -8.57
N GLU A 166 23.56 -11.46 -9.62
CA GLU A 166 24.91 -10.89 -9.67
C GLU A 166 24.90 -9.34 -9.74
N GLN A 167 23.93 -8.76 -10.45
CA GLN A 167 23.75 -7.29 -10.47
C GLN A 167 23.30 -6.75 -9.10
N VAL A 168 22.41 -7.47 -8.42
CA VAL A 168 21.96 -7.14 -7.05
C VAL A 168 23.14 -7.23 -6.08
N LYS A 169 23.92 -8.31 -6.09
CA LYS A 169 25.12 -8.46 -5.23
C LYS A 169 26.16 -7.36 -5.47
N ALA A 170 26.46 -7.06 -6.73
CA ALA A 170 27.39 -5.99 -7.08
C ALA A 170 26.90 -4.62 -6.56
N TYR A 171 25.59 -4.40 -6.61
CA TYR A 171 24.97 -3.20 -6.07
C TYR A 171 25.01 -3.14 -4.54
N GLU A 172 24.67 -4.23 -3.82
CA GLU A 172 24.76 -4.33 -2.35
C GLU A 172 26.18 -4.05 -1.85
N HIS A 173 27.18 -4.60 -2.56
CA HIS A 173 28.58 -4.35 -2.26
C HIS A 173 28.96 -2.87 -2.44
N ALA A 174 28.41 -2.21 -3.47
CA ALA A 174 28.64 -0.79 -3.72
C ALA A 174 27.82 0.14 -2.79
N HIS A 175 26.70 -0.34 -2.25
CA HIS A 175 25.74 0.45 -1.47
C HIS A 175 25.26 -0.34 -0.24
N PRO A 176 26.14 -0.59 0.75
CA PRO A 176 25.81 -1.36 1.93
C PRO A 176 24.63 -0.72 2.68
N GLY A 177 23.51 -1.45 2.80
CA GLY A 177 22.27 -1.03 3.47
C GLY A 177 21.14 -0.54 2.55
N GLY A 178 21.31 -0.56 1.23
CA GLY A 178 20.24 -0.26 0.25
C GLY A 178 19.41 -1.49 -0.14
N PRO A 179 18.13 -1.34 -0.53
CA PRO A 179 17.32 -2.46 -1.02
C PRO A 179 17.75 -2.81 -2.45
N ALA A 180 18.66 -3.78 -2.58
CA ALA A 180 19.30 -4.04 -3.87
C ALA A 180 18.43 -4.79 -4.88
N ALA A 181 17.46 -5.59 -4.40
CA ALA A 181 16.46 -6.26 -5.24
C ALA A 181 15.71 -5.29 -6.17
N ASP A 182 15.32 -4.15 -5.59
CA ASP A 182 14.51 -3.15 -6.26
C ASP A 182 15.29 -2.48 -7.40
N LEU A 183 16.61 -2.30 -7.25
CA LEU A 183 17.43 -1.52 -8.18
C LEU A 183 17.84 -2.27 -9.46
N ALA A 184 18.00 -3.60 -9.39
CA ALA A 184 18.20 -4.41 -10.61
C ALA A 184 16.92 -4.47 -11.45
N LEU A 185 15.77 -4.58 -10.78
CA LEU A 185 14.46 -4.36 -11.40
C LEU A 185 14.42 -2.98 -12.09
N PHE A 186 14.84 -1.92 -11.41
CA PHE A 186 14.86 -0.57 -12.01
C PHE A 186 15.77 -0.45 -13.23
N ALA A 187 16.93 -1.09 -13.21
CA ALA A 187 17.81 -1.11 -14.37
C ALA A 187 17.15 -1.81 -15.58
N ALA A 188 16.47 -2.94 -15.33
CA ALA A 188 15.76 -3.69 -16.37
C ALA A 188 14.56 -2.92 -16.93
N ILE A 189 13.65 -2.44 -16.06
CA ILE A 189 12.50 -1.64 -16.50
C ILE A 189 12.96 -0.40 -17.27
N ARG A 190 13.98 0.30 -16.78
CA ARG A 190 14.49 1.50 -17.46
C ARG A 190 15.05 1.22 -18.85
N LYS A 191 15.72 0.08 -19.03
CA LYS A 191 16.40 -0.27 -20.29
C LYS A 191 15.48 -0.93 -21.32
N GLU A 192 14.58 -1.79 -20.87
CA GLU A 192 13.81 -2.68 -21.74
C GLU A 192 12.44 -2.12 -22.14
N LEU A 193 11.89 -1.14 -21.41
CA LEU A 193 10.60 -0.54 -21.77
C LEU A 193 10.74 0.60 -22.78
N ASP A 194 9.89 0.58 -23.81
CA ASP A 194 9.68 1.73 -24.69
C ASP A 194 8.83 2.79 -23.99
N TRP A 195 9.51 3.65 -23.23
CA TRP A 195 8.89 4.75 -22.50
C TRP A 195 8.16 5.74 -23.38
N LYS A 196 8.58 5.86 -24.66
CA LYS A 196 7.91 6.75 -25.61
C LYS A 196 6.55 6.17 -25.97
N ALA A 197 6.51 4.89 -26.35
CA ALA A 197 5.25 4.21 -26.65
C ALA A 197 4.29 4.21 -25.44
N LEU A 198 4.81 3.94 -24.23
CA LEU A 198 3.99 3.98 -23.01
C LEU A 198 3.43 5.37 -22.70
N SER A 199 4.20 6.43 -22.97
CA SER A 199 3.74 7.81 -22.81
C SER A 199 2.69 8.19 -23.87
N GLU A 200 2.80 7.68 -25.09
CA GLU A 200 1.82 7.88 -26.16
C GLU A 200 0.47 7.21 -25.85
N LEU A 201 0.47 6.07 -25.13
CA LEU A 201 -0.78 5.41 -24.70
C LEU A 201 -1.58 6.22 -23.66
N LEU A 202 -0.92 7.10 -22.90
CA LEU A 202 -1.56 7.93 -21.87
C LEU A 202 -2.05 9.29 -22.43
N GLN A 203 -2.30 9.42 -23.74
CA GLN A 203 -2.83 10.65 -24.38
C GLN A 203 -4.34 10.77 -24.18
#